data_AF-A0A0N0A729-F1
#
_entry.id   AF-A0A0N0A729-F1
#
_cell.length_a   1.000
_cell.length_b   1.000
_cell.length_c   1.000
_cell.angle_alpha   90.00
_cell.angle_beta   90.00
_cell.angle_gamma   90.00
#
_symmetry.space_group_name_H-M   'P 1'
#
loop_
_entity.id
_entity.type
_entity.pdbx_description
1 polymer ?
#
loop_
_entity_poly.entity_id
_entity_poly.type
_entity_poly.pdbx_seq_one_letter_code
_entity_poly.pdbx_strand_id
1 'polypeptide(L)'
;MGLYIETHIRADLDELWARTQDPARHQRWDLRFTEIHHLPRAEGEPQRFRYATRVLPFLTVSGTGVAAGEKERPDGTRTSALRFASPHPLSLIAEGSGYWRYVPDAHGVRFLTGYDYRPRWGALGVLADRLLFRPLMGWATAWSFDRLRLWLERGITPERALANWLAELTARALLLALCLTALDRGSLPGPAPLADSMAYLCPLLLVLGISLALFKAPLATTPAARRCLRAPATRTRAPRLLKTLEEHG
;
A
#
# COMPACT_ATOMS: atom_id res chain seq x y z
N MET A 1 -5.29 -14.94 -9.21
CA MET A 1 -6.42 -14.03 -8.94
C MET A 1 -5.81 -12.67 -8.73
N GLY A 2 -5.88 -11.80 -9.74
CA GLY A 2 -5.18 -10.53 -9.74
C GLY A 2 -5.60 -9.60 -8.59
N LEU A 3 -4.67 -8.74 -8.19
CA LEU A 3 -4.91 -7.66 -7.26
C LEU A 3 -5.42 -6.44 -8.02
N TYR A 4 -6.45 -5.81 -7.47
CA TYR A 4 -6.99 -4.53 -7.95
C TYR A 4 -7.00 -3.52 -6.81
N ILE A 5 -6.47 -2.33 -7.07
CA ILE A 5 -6.48 -1.22 -6.12
C ILE A 5 -6.79 0.06 -6.88
N GLU A 6 -7.71 0.85 -6.35
CA GLU A 6 -8.10 2.14 -6.92
C GLU A 6 -8.24 3.21 -5.83
N THR A 7 -7.82 4.43 -6.15
CA THR A 7 -8.04 5.62 -5.34
C THR A 7 -8.35 6.81 -6.25
N HIS A 8 -9.11 7.77 -5.74
CA HIS A 8 -9.31 9.05 -6.40
C HIS A 8 -8.41 10.09 -5.72
N ILE A 9 -7.60 10.79 -6.52
CA ILE A 9 -6.64 11.78 -6.04
C ILE A 9 -7.03 13.14 -6.62
N ARG A 10 -7.33 14.11 -5.75
CA ARG A 10 -7.59 15.49 -6.16
C ARG A 10 -6.27 16.22 -6.44
N ALA A 11 -5.69 15.94 -7.61
CA ALA A 11 -4.45 16.53 -8.08
C ALA A 11 -4.42 16.55 -9.61
N ASP A 12 -3.46 17.30 -10.15
CA ASP A 12 -3.18 17.33 -11.57
C ASP A 12 -2.61 15.99 -12.08
N LEU A 13 -2.94 15.64 -13.32
CA LEU A 13 -2.50 14.39 -13.94
C LEU A 13 -0.99 14.36 -14.18
N ASP A 14 -0.39 15.45 -14.64
CA ASP A 14 1.04 15.54 -14.90
C ASP A 14 1.83 15.47 -13.60
N GLU A 15 1.32 16.09 -12.53
CA GLU A 15 1.93 16.00 -11.21
C GLU A 15 1.91 14.57 -10.66
N LEU A 16 0.75 13.90 -10.73
CA LEU A 16 0.62 12.50 -10.33
C LEU A 16 1.52 11.60 -11.19
N TRP A 17 1.56 11.82 -12.50
CA TRP A 17 2.41 11.10 -13.43
C TRP A 17 3.89 11.24 -13.07
N ALA A 18 4.37 12.46 -12.82
CA ALA A 18 5.76 12.71 -12.44
C ALA A 18 6.14 12.00 -11.12
N ARG A 19 5.25 11.99 -10.12
CA ARG A 19 5.52 11.33 -8.82
C ARG A 19 5.46 9.81 -8.87
N THR A 20 4.88 9.25 -9.92
CA THR A 20 4.73 7.80 -10.10
C THR A 20 5.76 7.23 -11.08
N GLN A 21 6.16 7.97 -12.13
CA GLN A 21 7.13 7.47 -13.12
C GLN A 21 8.59 7.77 -12.75
N ASP A 22 8.88 8.79 -11.94
CA ASP A 22 10.25 9.07 -11.47
C ASP A 22 10.64 8.13 -10.32
N PRO A 23 11.66 7.25 -10.48
CA PRO A 23 12.12 6.33 -9.44
C PRO A 23 12.43 7.00 -8.10
N ALA A 24 13.09 8.16 -8.12
CA ALA A 24 13.51 8.87 -6.93
C ALA A 24 12.31 9.41 -6.12
N ARG A 25 11.20 9.70 -6.82
CA ARG A 25 9.94 10.10 -6.18
C ARG A 25 9.12 8.87 -5.78
N HIS A 26 9.09 7.84 -6.61
CA HIS A 26 8.32 6.61 -6.41
C HIS A 26 8.73 5.89 -5.12
N GLN A 27 10.03 5.64 -4.94
CA GLN A 27 10.56 4.93 -3.77
C GLN A 27 10.21 5.61 -2.43
N ARG A 28 9.88 6.91 -2.42
CA ARG A 28 9.56 7.63 -1.19
C ARG A 28 8.21 7.24 -0.61
N TRP A 29 7.22 6.93 -1.44
CA TRP A 29 5.85 6.68 -1.00
C TRP A 29 5.42 5.21 -1.06
N ASP A 30 6.03 4.39 -1.93
CA ASP A 30 5.64 2.99 -2.11
C ASP A 30 6.31 2.06 -1.09
N LEU A 31 5.50 1.38 -0.27
CA LEU A 31 6.01 0.40 0.70
C LEU A 31 6.61 -0.84 0.05
N ARG A 32 6.26 -1.12 -1.20
CA ARG A 32 6.64 -2.36 -1.89
C ARG A 32 8.04 -2.26 -2.49
N PHE A 33 8.53 -1.05 -2.74
CA PHE A 33 9.80 -0.81 -3.40
C PHE A 33 10.62 0.19 -2.57
N THR A 34 11.69 -0.29 -1.96
CA THR A 34 12.62 0.55 -1.19
C THR A 34 13.61 1.26 -2.11
N GLU A 35 14.02 0.59 -3.17
CA GLU A 35 14.99 1.11 -4.15
C GLU A 35 14.53 0.73 -5.56
N ILE A 36 14.65 1.67 -6.49
CA ILE A 36 14.36 1.48 -7.90
C ILE A 36 15.47 2.15 -8.71
N HIS A 37 16.13 1.38 -9.56
CA HIS A 37 17.21 1.86 -10.42
C HIS A 37 16.91 1.52 -11.87
N HIS A 38 16.75 2.57 -12.69
CA HIS A 38 16.68 2.41 -14.14
C HIS A 38 18.03 1.93 -14.68
N LEU A 39 17.98 0.94 -15.57
CA LEU A 39 19.14 0.51 -16.33
C LEU A 39 19.27 1.38 -17.58
N PRO A 40 20.49 1.56 -18.12
CA PRO A 40 20.69 2.20 -19.41
C PRO A 40 19.83 1.52 -20.49
N ARG A 41 19.24 2.31 -21.38
CA ARG A 41 18.47 1.83 -22.54
C ARG A 41 18.81 2.64 -23.78
N ALA A 42 18.69 2.04 -24.95
CA ALA A 42 18.68 2.78 -26.20
C ALA A 42 17.30 3.44 -26.43
N GLU A 43 17.25 4.42 -27.34
CA GLU A 43 15.99 5.05 -27.74
C GLU A 43 15.07 4.01 -28.41
N GLY A 44 13.79 4.00 -28.03
CA GLY A 44 12.81 3.02 -28.50
C GLY A 44 12.81 1.68 -27.75
N GLU A 45 13.78 1.40 -26.87
CA GLU A 45 13.78 0.17 -26.07
C GLU A 45 12.90 0.29 -24.81
N PRO A 46 12.28 -0.82 -24.36
CA PRO A 46 11.60 -0.89 -23.07
C PRO A 46 12.53 -0.48 -21.91
N GLN A 47 12.04 0.33 -20.98
CA GLN A 47 12.82 0.76 -19.83
C GLN A 47 12.97 -0.40 -18.84
N ARG A 48 14.17 -0.95 -18.74
CA ARG A 48 14.50 -1.97 -17.74
C ARG A 48 14.88 -1.31 -16.42
N PHE A 49 14.53 -1.96 -15.31
CA PHE A 49 14.89 -1.47 -13.98
C PHE A 49 15.23 -2.63 -13.04
N ARG A 50 16.03 -2.33 -12.02
CA ARG A 50 16.23 -3.19 -10.86
C ARG A 50 15.45 -2.58 -9.71
N TYR A 51 14.85 -3.43 -8.90
CA TYR A 51 14.20 -3.00 -7.68
C TYR A 51 14.67 -3.83 -6.49
N ALA A 52 14.59 -3.24 -5.31
CA ALA A 52 14.80 -3.94 -4.06
C ALA A 52 13.73 -3.58 -3.04
N THR A 53 13.33 -4.57 -2.25
CA THR A 53 12.38 -4.42 -1.16
C THR A 53 13.08 -4.84 0.12
N ARG A 54 13.23 -3.91 1.06
CA ARG A 54 13.73 -4.20 2.40
C ARG A 54 12.56 -4.69 3.26
N VAL A 55 12.54 -6.00 3.53
CA VAL A 55 11.44 -6.66 4.25
C VAL A 55 11.64 -6.56 5.76
N LEU A 56 12.89 -6.67 6.23
CA LEU A 56 13.30 -6.55 7.62
C LEU A 56 14.68 -5.86 7.68
N PRO A 57 15.14 -5.43 8.88
CA PRO A 57 16.57 -5.12 9.06
C PRO A 57 17.41 -6.28 8.51
N PHE A 58 18.33 -5.98 7.59
CA PHE A 58 19.24 -6.93 6.92
C PHE A 58 18.62 -7.91 5.92
N LEU A 59 17.30 -7.91 5.71
CA LEU A 59 16.65 -8.74 4.68
C LEU A 59 16.18 -7.89 3.51
N THR A 60 16.90 -7.98 2.40
CA THR A 60 16.56 -7.31 1.15
C THR A 60 16.27 -8.35 0.09
N VAL A 61 15.14 -8.20 -0.60
CA VAL A 61 14.76 -9.04 -1.75
C VAL A 61 14.89 -8.18 -2.99
N SER A 62 15.71 -8.63 -3.95
CA SER A 62 15.94 -7.92 -5.21
C SER A 62 15.22 -8.56 -6.39
N GLY A 63 14.79 -7.74 -7.33
CA GLY A 63 14.19 -8.18 -8.57
C GLY A 63 14.53 -7.28 -9.75
N THR A 64 14.08 -7.69 -10.91
CA THR A 64 14.21 -6.97 -12.17
C THR A 64 12.83 -6.70 -12.73
N GLY A 65 12.69 -5.61 -13.48
CA GLY A 65 11.46 -5.30 -14.18
C GLY A 65 11.72 -4.62 -15.50
N VAL A 66 10.68 -4.62 -16.32
CA VAL A 66 10.64 -3.98 -17.63
C VAL A 66 9.35 -3.20 -17.70
N ALA A 67 9.45 -1.88 -17.83
CA ALA A 67 8.34 -1.00 -18.19
C ALA A 67 8.24 -0.96 -19.72
N ALA A 68 7.12 -1.43 -20.24
CA ALA A 68 6.98 -1.81 -21.65
C ALA A 68 6.44 -0.73 -22.56
N GLY A 69 6.00 0.37 -21.96
CA GLY A 69 5.46 1.49 -22.70
C GLY A 69 4.38 2.20 -21.93
N GLU A 70 4.22 3.44 -22.37
CA GLU A 70 3.23 4.37 -21.90
C GLU A 70 2.24 4.54 -23.06
N LYS A 71 0.95 4.49 -22.75
CA LYS A 71 -0.09 4.82 -23.74
C LYS A 71 -0.92 5.96 -23.21
N GLU A 72 -0.87 7.06 -23.94
CA GLU A 72 -1.83 8.15 -23.82
C GLU A 72 -2.99 7.91 -24.80
N ARG A 73 -4.21 8.19 -24.32
CA ARG A 73 -5.43 8.11 -25.12
C ARG A 73 -5.93 9.52 -25.44
N PRO A 74 -6.75 9.69 -26.49
CA PRO A 74 -7.35 10.98 -26.82
C PRO A 74 -8.20 11.59 -25.69
N ASP A 75 -8.72 10.75 -24.79
CA ASP A 75 -9.48 11.17 -23.61
C ASP A 75 -8.59 11.62 -22.42
N GLY A 76 -7.27 11.72 -22.63
CA GLY A 76 -6.28 12.06 -21.60
C GLY A 76 -5.92 10.90 -20.66
N THR A 77 -6.52 9.72 -20.83
CA THR A 77 -6.16 8.55 -20.02
C THR A 77 -4.73 8.13 -20.34
N ARG A 78 -3.90 8.00 -19.29
CA ARG A 78 -2.56 7.43 -19.39
C ARG A 78 -2.53 6.02 -18.81
N THR A 79 -1.73 5.15 -19.39
CA THR A 79 -1.49 3.79 -18.89
C THR A 79 -0.01 3.46 -18.97
N SER A 80 0.56 2.99 -17.88
CA SER A 80 1.92 2.45 -17.81
C SER A 80 1.82 0.98 -17.44
N ALA A 81 2.44 0.10 -18.23
CA ALA A 81 2.45 -1.34 -17.94
C ALA A 81 3.89 -1.82 -17.72
N LEU A 82 4.01 -2.78 -16.82
CA LEU A 82 5.29 -3.33 -16.41
C LEU A 82 5.20 -4.83 -16.20
N ARG A 83 6.33 -5.50 -16.42
CA ARG A 83 6.59 -6.87 -16.00
C ARG A 83 7.69 -6.84 -14.96
N PHE A 84 7.62 -7.73 -13.99
CA PHE A 84 8.62 -7.88 -12.95
C PHE A 84 8.91 -9.36 -12.71
N ALA A 85 10.14 -9.66 -12.34
CA ALA A 85 10.58 -10.98 -11.96
C ALA A 85 11.59 -10.85 -10.83
N SER A 86 11.69 -11.87 -9.99
CA SER A 86 12.67 -11.89 -8.91
C SER A 86 13.44 -13.21 -8.93
N PRO A 87 14.74 -13.19 -9.31
CA PRO A 87 15.58 -14.37 -9.20
C PRO A 87 15.97 -14.68 -7.75
N HIS A 88 15.75 -13.74 -6.81
CA HIS A 88 16.15 -13.87 -5.43
C HIS A 88 15.52 -15.11 -4.76
N PRO A 89 16.30 -15.98 -4.08
CA PRO A 89 15.80 -17.25 -3.55
C PRO A 89 14.69 -17.09 -2.52
N LEU A 90 14.75 -16.03 -1.72
CA LEU A 90 13.75 -15.72 -0.69
C LEU A 90 12.49 -15.03 -1.24
N SER A 91 12.45 -14.68 -2.53
CA SER A 91 11.24 -14.10 -3.12
C SER A 91 10.18 -15.17 -3.33
N LEU A 92 8.99 -14.95 -2.76
CA LEU A 92 7.81 -15.74 -3.10
C LEU A 92 7.36 -15.48 -4.54
N ILE A 93 7.62 -14.28 -5.08
CA ILE A 93 7.23 -13.91 -6.45
C ILE A 93 8.27 -14.49 -7.43
N ALA A 94 7.82 -15.30 -8.40
CA ALA A 94 8.66 -15.73 -9.52
C ALA A 94 8.70 -14.65 -10.61
N GLU A 95 7.51 -14.34 -11.13
CA GLU A 95 7.27 -13.39 -12.20
C GLU A 95 5.86 -12.82 -12.05
N GLY A 96 5.65 -11.60 -12.52
CA GLY A 96 4.37 -10.94 -12.50
C GLY A 96 4.28 -9.82 -13.52
N SER A 97 3.05 -9.41 -13.79
CA SER A 97 2.75 -8.34 -14.72
C SER A 97 1.70 -7.44 -14.11
N GLY A 98 1.82 -6.15 -14.35
CA GLY A 98 0.93 -5.16 -13.79
C GLY A 98 0.82 -3.93 -14.66
N TYR A 99 -0.21 -3.15 -14.39
CA TYR A 99 -0.37 -1.85 -15.02
C TYR A 99 -0.91 -0.83 -14.03
N TRP A 100 -0.59 0.42 -14.30
CA TRP A 100 -1.17 1.61 -13.71
C TRP A 100 -1.99 2.32 -14.76
N ARG A 101 -3.16 2.82 -14.37
CA ARG A 101 -4.02 3.62 -15.23
C ARG A 101 -4.43 4.88 -14.49
N TYR A 102 -4.36 5.97 -15.22
CA TYR A 102 -4.67 7.32 -14.76
C TYR A 102 -5.82 7.80 -15.63
N VAL A 103 -7.01 7.87 -15.06
CA VAL A 103 -8.19 8.35 -15.78
C VAL A 103 -8.51 9.75 -15.24
N PRO A 104 -8.30 10.82 -16.01
CA PRO A 104 -8.68 12.15 -15.58
C PRO A 104 -10.19 12.24 -15.38
N ASP A 105 -10.60 13.02 -14.40
CA ASP A 105 -11.99 13.29 -14.02
C ASP A 105 -12.14 14.78 -13.65
N ALA A 106 -13.38 15.28 -13.55
CA ALA A 106 -13.67 16.69 -13.28
C ALA A 106 -13.06 17.21 -11.96
N HIS A 107 -12.76 16.32 -11.01
CA HIS A 107 -12.27 16.67 -9.67
C HIS A 107 -10.90 16.09 -9.35
N GLY A 108 -10.17 15.56 -10.33
CA GLY A 108 -8.84 14.99 -10.14
C GLY A 108 -8.58 13.79 -11.04
N VAL A 109 -7.94 12.76 -10.50
CA VAL A 109 -7.55 11.56 -11.25
C VAL A 109 -7.99 10.31 -10.52
N ARG A 110 -8.69 9.42 -11.22
CA ARG A 110 -8.87 8.04 -10.79
C ARG A 110 -7.60 7.26 -11.10
N PHE A 111 -6.85 6.95 -10.05
CA PHE A 111 -5.62 6.19 -10.13
C PHE A 111 -5.86 4.75 -9.72
N LEU A 112 -5.58 3.81 -10.62
CA LEU A 112 -5.81 2.40 -10.38
C LEU A 112 -4.65 1.54 -10.84
N THR A 113 -4.52 0.38 -10.21
CA THR A 113 -3.60 -0.67 -10.62
C THR A 113 -4.29 -2.01 -10.64
N GLY A 114 -3.94 -2.80 -11.66
CA GLY A 114 -4.25 -4.22 -11.73
C GLY A 114 -2.95 -4.97 -11.96
N TYR A 115 -2.68 -5.99 -11.15
CA TYR A 115 -1.51 -6.84 -11.36
C TYR A 115 -1.75 -8.27 -10.85
N ASP A 116 -1.11 -9.24 -11.48
CA ASP A 116 -1.05 -10.61 -10.98
C ASP A 116 0.40 -11.11 -11.06
N TYR A 117 0.70 -12.13 -10.29
CA TYR A 117 2.02 -12.74 -10.25
C TYR A 117 1.92 -14.22 -9.88
N ARG A 118 2.92 -14.97 -10.33
CA ARG A 118 3.06 -16.39 -10.05
C ARG A 118 3.93 -16.59 -8.80
N PRO A 119 3.41 -17.26 -7.76
CA PRO A 119 4.21 -17.62 -6.59
C PRO A 119 5.19 -18.76 -6.92
N ARG A 120 6.28 -18.86 -6.15
CA ARG A 120 7.27 -19.94 -6.14
C ARG A 120 6.84 -21.07 -5.21
N TRP A 121 7.65 -22.13 -5.11
CA TRP A 121 7.50 -23.24 -4.14
C TRP A 121 6.22 -24.07 -4.27
N GLY A 122 5.67 -24.16 -5.48
CA GLY A 122 4.54 -25.06 -5.79
C GLY A 122 3.32 -24.81 -4.89
N ALA A 123 2.70 -25.89 -4.41
CA ALA A 123 1.46 -25.83 -3.62
C ALA A 123 1.61 -25.04 -2.31
N LEU A 124 2.74 -25.20 -1.60
CA LEU A 124 2.99 -24.48 -0.36
C LEU A 124 3.08 -22.97 -0.58
N GLY A 125 3.77 -22.54 -1.62
CA GLY A 125 3.85 -21.12 -1.94
C GLY A 125 2.54 -20.54 -2.47
N VAL A 126 1.72 -21.33 -3.17
CA VAL A 126 0.35 -20.92 -3.54
C VAL A 126 -0.53 -20.71 -2.30
N LEU A 127 -0.42 -21.60 -1.30
CA LEU A 127 -1.17 -21.46 -0.06
C LEU A 127 -0.71 -20.24 0.76
N ALA A 128 0.61 -20.08 0.91
CA ALA A 128 1.20 -18.91 1.58
C ALA A 128 0.85 -17.60 0.85
N ASP A 129 0.84 -17.62 -0.49
CA ASP A 129 0.42 -16.47 -1.29
C ASP A 129 -1.03 -16.10 -1.00
N ARG A 130 -1.93 -17.09 -1.05
CA ARG A 130 -3.36 -16.85 -0.87
C ARG A 130 -3.72 -16.35 0.52
N LEU A 131 -3.11 -16.91 1.56
CA LEU A 131 -3.49 -16.63 2.95
C LEU A 131 -2.78 -15.41 3.55
N LEU A 132 -1.55 -15.12 3.10
CA LEU A 132 -0.73 -14.09 3.74
C LEU A 132 -0.22 -13.05 2.73
N PHE A 133 0.53 -13.49 1.73
CA PHE A 133 1.33 -12.57 0.92
C PHE A 133 0.46 -11.70 0.00
N ARG A 134 -0.53 -12.27 -0.67
CA ARG A 134 -1.43 -11.52 -1.57
C ARG A 134 -2.31 -10.51 -0.81
N PRO A 135 -2.94 -10.86 0.34
CA PRO A 135 -3.59 -9.86 1.20
C PRO A 135 -2.64 -8.73 1.64
N LEU A 136 -1.41 -9.07 2.05
CA LEU A 136 -0.39 -8.10 2.45
C LEU A 136 0.01 -7.18 1.29
N MET A 137 0.24 -7.72 0.10
CA MET A 137 0.58 -6.96 -1.11
C MET A 137 -0.57 -6.02 -1.51
N GLY A 138 -1.81 -6.50 -1.41
CA GLY A 138 -2.98 -5.64 -1.54
C GLY A 138 -2.95 -4.51 -0.52
N TRP A 139 -2.84 -4.83 0.77
CA TRP A 139 -2.76 -3.85 1.86
C TRP A 139 -1.67 -2.79 1.61
N ALA A 140 -0.44 -3.22 1.33
CA ALA A 140 0.72 -2.35 1.08
C ALA A 140 0.50 -1.44 -0.12
N THR A 141 -0.07 -1.95 -1.21
CA THR A 141 -0.37 -1.14 -2.42
C THR A 141 -1.35 -0.01 -2.09
N ALA A 142 -2.45 -0.32 -1.39
CA ALA A 142 -3.43 0.71 -1.05
C ALA A 142 -2.92 1.71 0.00
N TRP A 143 -2.15 1.25 0.98
CA TRP A 143 -1.53 2.15 1.95
C TRP A 143 -0.59 3.12 1.23
N SER A 144 0.18 2.62 0.26
CA SER A 144 1.07 3.43 -0.58
C SER A 144 0.31 4.44 -1.44
N PHE A 145 -0.83 4.03 -2.02
CA PHE A 145 -1.70 4.92 -2.80
C PHE A 145 -2.29 6.04 -1.94
N ASP A 146 -2.77 5.73 -0.74
CA ASP A 146 -3.30 6.76 0.16
C ASP A 146 -2.18 7.68 0.68
N ARG A 147 -0.96 7.17 0.88
CA ARG A 147 0.22 8.00 1.21
C ARG A 147 0.59 8.95 0.07
N LEU A 148 0.61 8.47 -1.17
CA LEU A 148 0.82 9.31 -2.35
C LEU A 148 -0.28 10.38 -2.46
N ARG A 149 -1.55 9.99 -2.23
CA ARG A 149 -2.69 10.90 -2.20
C ARG A 149 -2.53 11.98 -1.15
N LEU A 150 -2.10 11.67 0.07
CA LEU A 150 -1.85 12.66 1.12
C LEU A 150 -0.75 13.66 0.71
N TRP A 151 0.27 13.18 0.01
CA TRP A 151 1.33 14.05 -0.50
C TRP A 151 0.83 14.97 -1.62
N LEU A 152 -0.03 14.49 -2.50
CA LEU A 152 -0.59 15.28 -3.59
C LEU A 152 -1.67 16.26 -3.11
N GLU A 153 -2.64 15.80 -2.33
CA GLU A 153 -3.80 16.62 -1.92
C GLU A 153 -3.52 17.57 -0.76
N ARG A 154 -2.54 17.27 0.09
CA ARG A 154 -2.31 18.00 1.35
C ARG A 154 -0.87 18.45 1.55
N GLY A 155 0.02 18.17 0.60
CA GLY A 155 1.45 18.49 0.72
C GLY A 155 2.16 17.71 1.84
N ILE A 156 1.53 16.69 2.43
CA ILE A 156 2.16 15.90 3.51
C ILE A 156 3.20 14.98 2.87
N THR A 157 4.48 15.27 3.08
CA THR A 157 5.55 14.44 2.50
C THR A 157 5.40 12.97 2.91
N PRO A 158 5.84 12.03 2.06
CA PRO A 158 5.74 10.61 2.39
C PRO A 158 6.38 10.28 3.74
N GLU A 159 7.52 10.87 4.07
CA GLU A 159 8.23 10.66 5.32
C GLU A 159 7.42 11.16 6.52
N ARG A 160 6.78 12.34 6.41
CA ARG A 160 5.89 12.86 7.44
C ARG A 160 4.64 12.00 7.60
N ALA A 161 4.06 11.52 6.50
CA ALA A 161 2.91 10.62 6.54
C ALA A 161 3.24 9.29 7.24
N LEU A 162 4.45 8.76 7.03
CA LEU A 162 4.95 7.59 7.77
C LEU A 162 5.13 7.89 9.27
N ALA A 163 5.71 9.04 9.61
CA ALA A 163 5.87 9.45 11.01
C ALA A 163 4.50 9.61 11.72
N ASN A 164 3.50 10.20 11.05
CA ASN A 164 2.14 10.28 11.57
C ASN A 164 1.54 8.89 11.82
N TRP A 165 1.74 7.96 10.88
CA TRP A 165 1.26 6.58 11.01
C TRP A 165 1.90 5.85 12.19
N LEU A 166 3.22 5.98 12.35
CA LEU A 166 3.96 5.40 13.48
C LEU A 166 3.50 6.01 14.81
N ALA A 167 3.40 7.34 14.90
CA ALA A 167 2.94 8.02 16.10
C ALA A 167 1.53 7.60 16.49
N GLU A 168 0.61 7.50 15.53
CA GLU A 168 -0.75 7.05 15.77
C GLU A 168 -0.80 5.58 16.22
N LEU A 169 0.01 4.71 15.60
CA LEU A 169 0.12 3.30 15.99
C LEU A 169 0.67 3.17 17.41
N THR A 170 1.72 3.92 17.76
CA THR A 170 2.29 3.94 19.11
C THR A 170 1.27 4.41 20.13
N ALA A 171 0.53 5.50 19.87
CA ALA A 171 -0.50 5.98 20.77
C ALA A 171 -1.60 4.93 21.02
N ARG A 172 -2.05 4.24 19.96
CA ARG A 172 -3.03 3.15 20.07
C ARG A 172 -2.48 1.95 20.85
N ALA A 173 -1.23 1.56 20.61
CA ALA A 173 -0.58 0.46 21.31
C ALA A 173 -0.40 0.77 22.80
N LEU A 174 0.02 1.99 23.14
CA LEU A 174 0.15 2.44 24.54
C LEU A 174 -1.21 2.47 25.25
N LEU A 175 -2.26 2.98 24.58
CA LEU A 175 -3.62 2.96 25.13
C LEU A 175 -4.10 1.52 25.37
N LEU A 176 -3.88 0.62 24.41
CA LEU A 176 -4.28 -0.78 24.55
C LEU A 176 -3.51 -1.46 25.69
N ALA A 177 -2.19 -1.25 25.78
CA ALA A 177 -1.37 -1.79 26.86
C ALA A 177 -1.82 -1.25 28.23
N LEU A 178 -2.12 0.05 28.33
CA LEU A 178 -2.65 0.64 29.55
C LEU A 178 -3.99 0.01 29.94
N CYS A 179 -4.91 -0.15 28.99
CA CYS A 179 -6.20 -0.76 29.27
C CYS A 179 -6.08 -2.22 29.69
N LEU A 180 -5.23 -3.01 29.03
CA LEU A 180 -5.03 -4.42 29.36
C LEU A 180 -4.34 -4.60 30.72
N THR A 181 -3.34 -3.77 31.03
CA THR A 181 -2.66 -3.81 32.36
C THR A 181 -3.58 -3.36 33.49
N ALA A 182 -4.47 -2.39 33.24
CA ALA A 182 -5.48 -1.99 34.20
C ALA A 182 -6.57 -3.07 34.40
N LEU A 183 -6.90 -3.85 33.37
CA LEU A 183 -7.78 -5.01 33.48
C LEU A 183 -7.15 -6.12 34.34
N ASP A 184 -5.87 -6.40 34.11
CA ASP A 184 -5.11 -7.46 34.80
C ASP A 184 -4.91 -7.16 36.29
N ARG A 185 -4.62 -5.90 36.64
CA ARG A 185 -4.37 -5.51 38.04
C ARG A 185 -5.62 -5.42 38.92
N GLY A 186 -6.82 -5.48 38.34
CA GLY A 186 -8.06 -5.20 39.07
C GLY A 186 -8.18 -3.73 39.49
N SER A 187 -9.40 -3.28 39.75
CA SER A 187 -9.79 -1.90 40.04
C SER A 187 -8.83 -1.14 40.98
N LEU A 188 -8.58 0.14 40.67
CA LEU A 188 -7.79 1.05 41.51
C LEU A 188 -8.33 1.06 42.96
N PRO A 189 -7.48 1.00 44.00
CA PRO A 189 -7.94 1.12 45.38
C PRO A 189 -8.56 2.52 45.59
N GLY A 190 -9.85 2.55 45.96
CA GLY A 190 -10.60 3.78 46.19
C GLY A 190 -11.40 3.72 47.51
N PRO A 191 -11.70 4.87 48.14
CA PRO A 191 -12.45 4.91 49.40
C PRO A 191 -13.86 4.34 49.22
N ALA A 192 -14.35 3.64 50.26
CA ALA A 192 -15.59 2.84 50.27
C ALA A 192 -16.84 3.44 49.59
N PRO A 193 -17.19 4.74 49.71
CA PRO A 193 -18.40 5.27 49.07
C PRO A 193 -18.27 5.45 47.54
N LEU A 194 -17.06 5.41 46.98
CA LEU A 194 -16.81 5.46 45.54
C LEU A 194 -16.58 4.08 44.92
N ALA A 195 -16.36 3.04 45.74
CA ALA A 195 -16.02 1.70 45.29
C ALA A 195 -17.09 1.07 44.39
N ASP A 196 -18.37 1.22 44.73
CA ASP A 196 -19.49 0.65 43.96
C ASP A 196 -19.68 1.33 42.60
N SER A 197 -19.52 2.65 42.53
CA SER A 197 -19.58 3.39 41.26
C SER A 197 -18.35 3.12 40.39
N MET A 198 -17.16 3.02 41.01
CA MET A 198 -15.91 2.69 40.32
C MET A 198 -15.88 1.25 39.80
N ALA A 199 -16.60 0.31 40.45
CA ALA A 199 -16.71 -1.08 40.01
C ALA A 199 -17.31 -1.24 38.61
N TYR A 200 -18.21 -0.34 38.19
CA TYR A 200 -18.83 -0.35 36.85
C TYR A 200 -18.21 0.66 35.89
N LEU A 201 -17.80 1.84 36.38
CA LEU A 201 -17.19 2.88 35.55
C LEU A 201 -15.81 2.47 35.01
N CYS A 202 -14.97 1.82 35.82
CA CYS A 202 -13.64 1.38 35.40
C CYS A 202 -13.68 0.38 34.22
N PRO A 203 -14.40 -0.76 34.28
CA PRO A 203 -14.45 -1.70 33.15
C PRO A 203 -15.10 -1.08 31.91
N LEU A 204 -16.10 -0.21 32.06
CA LEU A 204 -16.70 0.50 30.92
C LEU A 204 -15.68 1.41 30.22
N LEU A 205 -14.91 2.20 30.98
CA LEU A 205 -13.85 3.06 30.43
C LEU A 205 -12.73 2.24 29.76
N LEU A 206 -12.40 1.07 30.30
CA LEU A 206 -11.40 0.17 29.70
C LEU A 206 -11.90 -0.42 28.39
N VAL A 207 -13.14 -0.90 28.34
CA VAL A 207 -13.77 -1.40 27.10
C VAL A 207 -13.85 -0.27 26.06
N LEU A 208 -14.20 0.94 26.47
CA LEU A 208 -14.21 2.10 25.58
C LEU A 208 -12.79 2.42 25.06
N GLY A 209 -11.79 2.41 25.94
CA GLY A 209 -10.39 2.64 25.58
C GLY A 209 -9.85 1.60 24.58
N ILE A 210 -10.11 0.31 24.83
CA ILE A 210 -9.78 -0.79 23.90
C ILE A 210 -10.50 -0.60 22.57
N SER A 211 -11.80 -0.29 22.61
CA SER A 211 -12.61 -0.09 21.41
C SER A 211 -12.10 1.08 20.58
N LEU A 212 -11.72 2.19 21.22
CA LEU A 212 -11.10 3.34 20.54
C LEU A 212 -9.73 2.99 19.95
N ALA A 213 -8.89 2.24 20.67
CA ALA A 213 -7.59 1.82 20.16
C ALA A 213 -7.71 0.96 18.89
N LEU A 214 -8.68 0.02 18.88
CA LEU A 214 -8.86 -0.95 17.80
C LEU A 214 -9.66 -0.41 16.61
N PHE A 215 -10.77 0.29 16.86
CA PHE A 215 -11.78 0.57 15.83
C PHE A 215 -11.84 2.03 15.38
N LYS A 216 -11.23 2.96 16.11
CA LYS A 216 -11.21 4.37 15.68
C LYS A 216 -10.59 4.48 14.29
N ALA A 217 -11.22 5.25 13.40
CA ALA A 217 -10.65 5.52 12.09
C ALA A 217 -9.31 6.27 12.22
N PRO A 218 -8.26 5.85 11.46
CA PRO A 218 -7.08 6.65 11.22
C PRO A 218 -7.33 8.11 10.92
N LEU A 219 -6.47 8.94 11.51
CA LEU A 219 -6.48 10.38 11.35
C LEU A 219 -6.37 10.74 9.87
N ALA A 220 -6.93 11.89 9.51
CA ALA A 220 -6.96 12.35 8.11
C ALA A 220 -5.55 12.61 7.53
N THR A 221 -4.53 12.73 8.37
CA THR A 221 -3.11 12.92 8.02
C THR A 221 -2.29 11.63 8.06
N THR A 222 -2.93 10.50 8.39
CA THR A 222 -2.32 9.17 8.50
C THR A 222 -2.75 8.33 7.30
N PRO A 223 -1.81 7.71 6.55
CA PRO A 223 -2.16 6.78 5.48
C PRO A 223 -3.00 5.60 5.97
N ALA A 224 -4.03 5.24 5.21
CA ALA A 224 -4.92 4.13 5.55
C ALA A 224 -5.37 3.35 4.31
N ALA A 225 -4.94 2.09 4.21
CA ALA A 225 -5.27 1.18 3.10
C ALA A 225 -6.78 1.03 2.86
N ARG A 226 -7.62 1.15 3.89
CA ARG A 226 -9.08 1.04 3.77
C ARG A 226 -9.75 2.18 2.99
N ARG A 227 -9.03 3.27 2.70
CA ARG A 227 -9.54 4.39 1.89
C ARG A 227 -9.48 4.10 0.39
N CYS A 228 -8.80 3.02 -0.03
CA CYS A 228 -8.74 2.60 -1.42
C CYS A 228 -9.73 1.46 -1.69
N LEU A 229 -10.26 1.42 -2.90
CA LEU A 229 -11.15 0.37 -3.38
C LEU A 229 -10.35 -0.87 -3.77
N ARG A 230 -10.94 -2.05 -3.55
CA ARG A 230 -10.35 -3.38 -3.85
C ARG A 230 -11.01 -4.11 -5.00
N ALA A 231 -12.16 -3.60 -5.41
CA ALA A 231 -12.91 -4.08 -6.55
C ALA A 231 -13.22 -2.88 -7.45
N PRO A 232 -13.19 -3.07 -8.78
CA PRO A 232 -13.51 -1.99 -9.69
C PRO A 232 -15.01 -1.66 -9.60
N ALA A 233 -15.34 -0.37 -9.49
CA ALA A 233 -16.72 0.09 -9.56
C ALA A 233 -17.34 -0.15 -10.96
N THR A 234 -16.49 -0.17 -11.99
CA THR A 234 -16.85 -0.40 -13.41
C THR A 234 -15.86 -1.40 -14.00
N ARG A 235 -16.34 -2.40 -14.76
CA ARG A 235 -15.53 -3.51 -15.27
C ARG A 235 -14.26 -3.02 -16.00
N THR A 236 -13.09 -3.13 -15.35
CA THR A 236 -11.80 -2.74 -15.92
C THR A 236 -11.17 -3.92 -16.66
N ARG A 237 -10.91 -3.78 -17.97
CA ARG A 237 -10.09 -4.75 -18.72
C ARG A 237 -8.60 -4.41 -18.59
N ALA A 238 -7.77 -5.45 -18.45
CA ALA A 238 -6.32 -5.32 -18.57
C ALA A 238 -5.96 -4.68 -19.92
N PRO A 239 -5.01 -3.72 -19.97
CA PRO A 239 -4.64 -3.05 -21.20
C PRO A 239 -3.95 -4.03 -22.15
N ARG A 240 -4.17 -3.86 -23.47
CA ARG A 240 -3.51 -4.68 -24.51
C ARG A 240 -1.98 -4.64 -24.41
N LEU A 241 -1.43 -3.52 -23.93
CA LEU A 241 0.01 -3.34 -23.72
C LEU A 241 0.62 -4.37 -22.74
N LEU A 242 -0.19 -4.86 -21.79
CA LEU A 242 0.21 -5.94 -20.89
C LEU A 242 0.34 -7.28 -21.62
N LYS A 243 -0.49 -7.55 -22.63
CA LYS A 243 -0.41 -8.78 -23.44
C LYS A 243 0.82 -8.78 -24.34
N THR A 244 1.14 -7.63 -24.94
CA THR A 244 2.33 -7.49 -25.77
C THR A 244 3.62 -7.81 -24.97
N LEU A 245 3.63 -7.52 -23.67
CA LEU A 245 4.71 -7.91 -22.76
C LEU A 245 4.81 -9.41 -22.46
N GLU A 246 3.67 -10.11 -22.46
CA GLU A 246 3.62 -11.56 -22.23
C GLU A 246 4.15 -12.32 -23.44
N GLU A 247 4.01 -11.75 -24.65
CA GLU A 247 4.44 -12.36 -25.91
C GLU A 247 5.94 -12.16 -26.21
N HIS A 248 6.60 -11.14 -25.62
CA HIS A 248 7.97 -10.71 -25.98
C HIS A 248 9.02 -10.91 -24.87
N GLY A 249 8.74 -11.66 -23.79
CA GLY A 249 9.67 -11.82 -22.67
C GLY A 249 9.77 -13.22 -22.11
#